data_AF-A0A9D4DUB7-F1
#
_entry.id   AF-A0A9D4DUB7-F1
#
_cell.length_a   1.000
_cell.length_b   1.000
_cell.length_c   1.000
_cell.angle_alpha   90.00
_cell.angle_beta   90.00
_cell.angle_gamma   90.00
#
_symmetry.space_group_name_H-M   'P 1'
#
loop_
_entity.id
_entity.type
_entity.pdbx_description
1 polymer ?
#
loop_
_entity_poly.entity_id
_entity_poly.type
_entity_poly.pdbx_seq_one_letter_code
_entity_poly.pdbx_strand_id
1 'polypeptide(L)'
;MSVSSFNGQRRRAYQCLKCYHRMDKVYIEAKYRVYNHFLKEHMSLNQASFYCRLCLFRCFKREELDKHVSSFRRHQLVLQEKNIPDSPDFLVSNPTPYSITDRDVAILSAEDSQRHWISISKKQDILSQAMQSALPDLSPISNFPLSPFLQTMSPS
;
A
#
# COMPACT_ATOMS: atom_id res chain seq x y z
N MET A 1 -6.28 -38.72 -3.39
CA MET A 1 -6.04 -37.26 -3.48
C MET A 1 -6.05 -36.70 -2.08
N SER A 2 -4.87 -36.51 -1.50
CA SER A 2 -4.68 -36.17 -0.10
C SER A 2 -4.98 -34.68 0.11
N VAL A 3 -6.07 -34.37 0.79
CA VAL A 3 -6.37 -33.00 1.21
C VAL A 3 -5.44 -32.69 2.38
N SER A 4 -4.31 -32.04 2.10
CA SER A 4 -3.39 -31.56 3.12
C SER A 4 -4.17 -30.70 4.12
N SER A 5 -4.38 -31.21 5.32
CA SER A 5 -4.92 -30.46 6.44
C SER A 5 -3.89 -29.39 6.83
N PHE A 6 -4.05 -28.19 6.27
CA PHE A 6 -3.28 -27.01 6.65
C PHE A 6 -3.76 -26.51 8.01
N ASN A 7 -3.30 -27.19 9.06
CA ASN A 7 -3.61 -26.93 10.46
C ASN A 7 -2.81 -25.72 11.00
N GLY A 8 -2.86 -24.59 10.29
CA GLY A 8 -2.22 -23.34 10.68
C GLY A 8 -3.08 -22.17 10.23
N GLN A 9 -3.91 -21.65 11.13
CA GLN A 9 -4.76 -20.46 11.03
C GLN A 9 -4.70 -19.73 9.67
N ARG A 10 -5.43 -20.22 8.67
CA ARG A 10 -5.65 -19.43 7.45
C ARG A 10 -6.44 -18.19 7.85
N ARG A 11 -5.79 -17.03 7.77
CA ARG A 11 -6.25 -15.77 8.33
C ARG A 11 -7.51 -15.29 7.60
N ARG A 12 -8.48 -14.76 8.36
CA ARG A 12 -9.77 -14.29 7.85
C ARG A 12 -9.57 -13.19 6.79
N ALA A 13 -10.40 -13.20 5.77
CA ALA A 13 -10.50 -12.12 4.81
C ALA A 13 -11.55 -11.10 5.27
N TYR A 14 -11.33 -9.84 4.93
CA TYR A 14 -12.19 -8.71 5.24
C TYR A 14 -12.61 -8.01 3.96
N GLN A 15 -13.85 -7.58 3.87
CA GLN A 15 -14.40 -6.90 2.70
C GLN A 15 -14.95 -5.53 3.08
N CYS A 16 -14.66 -4.53 2.25
CA CYS A 16 -15.30 -3.22 2.33
C CYS A 16 -16.71 -3.30 1.73
N LEU A 17 -17.74 -3.07 2.54
CA LEU A 17 -19.13 -3.17 2.10
C LEU A 17 -19.55 -2.01 1.18
N LYS A 18 -18.87 -0.86 1.22
CA LYS A 18 -19.10 0.23 0.26
C LYS A 18 -18.54 -0.06 -1.13
N CYS A 19 -17.63 -1.03 -1.24
CA CYS A 19 -17.03 -1.49 -2.49
C CYS A 19 -17.48 -2.90 -2.87
N TYR A 20 -18.61 -3.39 -2.34
CA TYR A 20 -19.01 -4.80 -2.52
C TYR A 20 -19.16 -5.22 -3.99
N HIS A 21 -19.53 -4.30 -4.88
CA HIS A 21 -19.61 -4.53 -6.32
C HIS A 21 -18.24 -4.78 -6.99
N ARG A 22 -17.15 -4.41 -6.31
CA ARG A 22 -15.78 -4.51 -6.80
C ARG A 22 -15.10 -5.71 -6.15
N MET A 23 -15.14 -6.84 -6.85
CA MET A 23 -14.56 -8.13 -6.41
C MET A 23 -13.04 -8.06 -6.10
N ASP A 24 -12.33 -7.01 -6.54
CA ASP A 24 -10.92 -6.77 -6.24
C ASP A 24 -10.66 -6.12 -4.87
N LYS A 25 -11.70 -5.72 -4.13
CA LYS A 25 -11.59 -5.05 -2.82
C LYS A 25 -11.78 -5.98 -1.63
N VAL A 26 -11.23 -7.19 -1.72
CA VAL A 26 -11.13 -8.12 -0.60
C VAL A 26 -9.72 -8.11 -0.04
N TYR A 27 -9.62 -7.85 1.26
CA TYR A 27 -8.36 -7.67 1.97
C TYR A 27 -8.10 -8.87 2.86
N ILE A 28 -7.04 -9.58 2.51
CA ILE A 28 -6.65 -10.79 3.21
C ILE A 28 -5.72 -10.45 4.39
N GLU A 29 -5.92 -11.14 5.50
CA GLU A 29 -5.14 -11.11 6.76
C GLU A 29 -5.23 -9.86 7.65
N ALA A 30 -5.51 -8.69 7.08
CA ALA A 30 -5.24 -7.44 7.77
C ALA A 30 -6.45 -6.50 7.76
N LYS A 31 -7.22 -6.50 8.86
CA LYS A 31 -8.34 -5.56 9.07
C LYS A 31 -7.93 -4.10 8.84
N TYR A 32 -6.71 -3.73 9.25
CA TYR A 32 -6.16 -2.39 9.05
C TYR A 32 -6.07 -1.99 7.56
N ARG A 33 -5.93 -2.94 6.62
CA ARG A 33 -5.89 -2.64 5.18
C ARG A 33 -7.25 -2.16 4.68
N VAL A 34 -8.34 -2.74 5.20
CA VAL A 34 -9.69 -2.26 4.92
C VAL A 34 -9.89 -0.87 5.49
N TYR A 35 -9.42 -0.61 6.70
CA TYR A 35 -9.52 0.71 7.32
C TYR A 35 -8.77 1.77 6.53
N ASN A 36 -7.54 1.47 6.08
CA ASN A 36 -6.77 2.36 5.23
C ASN A 36 -7.44 2.60 3.87
N HIS A 37 -8.04 1.55 3.28
CA HIS A 37 -8.84 1.71 2.06
C HIS A 37 -10.04 2.63 2.30
N PHE A 38 -10.79 2.40 3.38
CA PHE A 38 -11.96 3.19 3.73
C PHE A 38 -11.60 4.66 3.97
N LEU A 39 -10.49 4.91 4.67
CA LEU A 39 -9.94 6.24 4.93
C LEU A 39 -9.59 6.99 3.63
N LYS A 40 -9.06 6.30 2.63
CA LYS A 40 -8.65 6.89 1.35
C LYS A 40 -9.83 7.13 0.41
N GLU A 41 -10.68 6.11 0.25
CA GLU A 41 -11.69 6.03 -0.82
C GLU A 41 -13.10 6.45 -0.38
N HIS A 42 -13.41 6.35 0.91
CA HIS A 42 -14.80 6.51 1.40
C HIS A 42 -14.98 7.56 2.49
N MET A 43 -13.89 8.03 3.08
CA MET A 43 -13.93 9.00 4.16
C MET A 43 -13.50 10.37 3.65
N SER A 44 -14.37 11.37 3.83
CA SER A 44 -13.98 12.76 3.55
C SER A 44 -13.01 13.28 4.60
N LEU A 45 -12.36 14.42 4.32
CA LEU A 45 -11.36 15.00 5.23
C LEU A 45 -11.96 15.27 6.63
N ASN A 46 -13.16 15.83 6.67
CA ASN A 46 -13.87 16.20 7.92
C ASN A 46 -14.53 15.00 8.63
N GLN A 47 -14.39 13.79 8.10
CA GLN A 47 -14.87 12.57 8.73
C GLN A 47 -13.73 11.80 9.43
N ALA A 48 -12.47 12.06 9.07
CA ALA A 48 -11.32 11.43 9.69
C ALA A 48 -11.12 11.92 11.13
N SER A 49 -10.56 11.05 11.98
CA SER A 49 -10.21 11.38 13.37
C SER A 49 -9.16 12.48 13.46
N PHE A 50 -8.11 12.34 12.65
CA PHE A 50 -7.02 13.29 12.62
C PHE A 50 -6.68 13.58 11.16
N TYR A 51 -6.49 14.86 10.84
CA TYR A 51 -6.14 15.24 9.48
C TYR A 51 -5.31 16.52 9.41
N CYS A 52 -4.55 16.62 8.32
CA CYS A 52 -3.80 17.82 7.96
C CYS A 52 -4.55 18.56 6.86
N ARG A 53 -4.98 19.81 7.12
CA ARG A 53 -5.66 20.66 6.13
C ARG A 53 -4.77 21.03 4.96
N LEU A 54 -3.46 21.13 5.20
CA LEU A 54 -2.50 21.54 4.18
C LEU A 54 -2.25 20.44 3.14
N CYS A 55 -2.04 19.19 3.60
CA CYS A 55 -1.70 18.07 2.74
C CYS A 55 -2.88 17.17 2.37
N LEU A 56 -4.08 17.44 2.91
CA LEU A 56 -5.25 16.56 2.84
C LEU A 56 -4.97 15.13 3.36
N PHE A 57 -3.96 15.02 4.23
CA PHE A 57 -3.57 13.77 4.88
C PHE A 57 -4.60 13.43 5.96
N ARG A 58 -4.99 12.16 6.04
CA ARG A 58 -6.01 11.63 6.94
C ARG A 58 -5.41 10.45 7.69
N CYS A 59 -5.73 10.29 8.96
CA CYS A 59 -5.28 9.17 9.79
C CYS A 59 -6.23 8.93 10.98
N PHE A 60 -6.09 7.76 11.62
CA PHE A 60 -6.91 7.38 12.79
C PHE A 60 -6.21 7.63 14.11
N LYS A 61 -4.89 7.79 14.11
CA LYS A 61 -4.08 7.96 15.32
C LYS A 61 -3.38 9.30 15.32
N ARG A 62 -3.31 9.92 16.50
CA ARG A 62 -2.64 11.21 16.66
C ARG A 62 -1.15 11.12 16.33
N GLU A 63 -0.49 10.03 16.76
CA GLU A 63 0.96 9.85 16.50
C GLU A 63 1.28 9.77 15.00
N GLU A 64 0.36 9.30 14.16
CA GLU A 64 0.53 9.28 12.71
C GLU A 64 0.47 10.69 12.12
N LEU A 65 -0.38 11.57 12.66
CA LEU A 65 -0.45 12.97 12.27
C LEU A 65 0.81 13.73 12.70
N ASP A 66 1.29 13.50 13.93
CA ASP A 66 2.50 14.16 14.43
C ASP A 66 3.74 13.70 13.64
N LYS A 67 3.82 12.41 13.28
CA LYS A 67 4.85 11.87 12.37
C LYS A 67 4.75 12.47 10.97
N HIS A 68 3.54 12.70 10.46
CA HIS A 68 3.35 13.31 9.15
C HIS A 68 4.01 14.70 9.08
N VAL A 69 3.87 15.54 10.11
CA VAL A 69 4.45 16.89 10.09
C VAL A 69 5.97 16.87 10.19
N SER A 70 6.49 16.04 11.10
CA SER A 70 7.92 15.97 11.41
C SER A 70 8.76 15.26 10.34
N SER A 71 8.21 14.23 9.67
CA SER A 71 9.00 13.35 8.79
C SER A 71 8.60 13.39 7.32
N PHE A 72 7.41 13.91 6.99
CA PHE A 72 6.92 13.82 5.62
C PHE A 72 7.48 14.96 4.77
N ARG A 73 8.47 14.63 3.92
CA ARG A 73 9.11 15.60 3.00
C ARG A 73 8.11 16.44 2.21
N ARG A 74 7.01 15.83 1.73
CA ARG A 74 5.99 16.56 0.96
C ARG A 74 5.27 17.60 1.80
N HIS A 75 5.12 17.41 3.11
CA HIS A 75 4.56 18.42 4.00
C HIS A 75 5.45 19.67 4.02
N GLN A 76 6.74 19.45 4.25
CA GLN A 76 7.77 20.51 4.28
C GLN A 76 7.86 21.27 2.95
N LEU A 77 7.79 20.55 1.82
CA LEU A 77 7.76 21.18 0.50
C LEU A 77 6.54 22.10 0.32
N VAL A 78 5.36 21.68 0.75
CA VAL A 78 4.14 22.50 0.60
C VAL A 78 4.20 23.76 1.49
N LEU A 79 4.79 23.68 2.69
CA LEU A 79 5.01 24.85 3.54
C LEU A 79 5.93 25.87 2.84
N GLN A 80 7.04 25.39 2.26
CA GLN A 80 8.00 26.22 1.53
C GLN A 80 7.37 26.84 0.27
N GLU A 81 6.72 26.03 -0.56
CA GLU A 81 6.08 26.50 -1.81
C GLU A 81 5.03 27.59 -1.57
N LYS A 82 4.32 27.51 -0.44
CA LYS A 82 3.25 28.45 -0.10
C LYS A 82 3.70 29.58 0.82
N ASN A 83 4.96 29.61 1.23
CA ASN A 83 5.50 30.55 2.23
C ASN A 83 4.65 30.59 3.52
N ILE A 84 4.17 29.42 3.96
CA ILE A 84 3.37 29.29 5.18
C ILE A 84 4.33 28.96 6.33
N PRO A 85 4.27 29.69 7.47
CA PRO A 85 5.06 29.33 8.64
C PRO A 85 4.62 27.97 9.18
N ASP A 86 5.58 27.21 9.71
CA ASP A 86 5.28 25.94 10.38
C ASP A 86 4.44 26.23 11.64
N SER A 87 3.16 25.85 11.61
CA SER A 87 2.18 26.14 12.67
C SER A 87 1.31 24.90 12.92
N PRO A 88 1.02 24.53 14.17
CA PRO A 88 0.14 23.40 14.45
C PRO A 88 -1.31 23.61 13.97
N ASP A 89 -1.71 24.81 13.53
CA ASP A 89 -3.10 25.15 13.17
C ASP A 89 -3.67 24.33 12.00
N PHE A 90 -2.81 23.80 11.12
CA PHE A 90 -3.25 22.92 10.03
C PHE A 90 -3.51 21.47 10.48
N LEU A 91 -3.20 21.13 11.74
CA LEU A 91 -3.42 19.82 12.35
C LEU A 91 -4.75 19.81 13.10
N VAL A 92 -5.69 19.03 12.59
CA VAL A 92 -7.04 19.01 13.12
C VAL A 92 -7.31 17.69 13.80
N SER A 93 -7.81 17.78 15.03
CA SER A 93 -8.50 16.69 15.72
C SER A 93 -9.99 16.89 15.53
N ASN A 94 -10.65 15.91 14.92
CA ASN A 94 -12.09 15.95 14.72
C ASN A 94 -12.80 15.48 15.99
N PRO A 95 -13.67 16.31 16.61
CA PRO A 95 -14.38 15.93 17.84
C PRO A 95 -15.45 14.85 17.58
N THR A 96 -15.95 14.74 16.35
CA THR A 96 -17.01 13.80 15.98
C THR A 96 -16.58 12.98 14.76
N PRO A 97 -15.56 12.13 14.89
CA PRO A 97 -15.06 11.36 13.77
C PRO A 97 -16.03 10.27 13.35
N TYR A 98 -16.01 9.95 12.07
CA TYR A 98 -16.76 8.81 11.56
C TYR A 98 -16.16 7.52 12.13
N SER A 99 -17.01 6.74 12.80
CA SER A 99 -16.62 5.44 13.34
C SER A 99 -16.90 4.35 12.30
N ILE A 100 -15.87 3.63 11.89
CA ILE A 100 -16.02 2.46 11.01
C ILE A 100 -16.69 1.34 11.81
N THR A 101 -17.81 0.84 11.31
CA THR A 101 -18.63 -0.19 11.99
C THR A 101 -18.71 -1.47 11.17
N ASP A 102 -19.41 -2.48 11.70
CA ASP A 102 -19.69 -3.72 10.96
C ASP A 102 -20.61 -3.50 9.75
N ARG A 103 -21.24 -2.32 9.61
CA ARG A 103 -21.96 -1.91 8.39
C ARG A 103 -21.03 -1.52 7.25
N ASP A 104 -19.78 -1.20 7.57
CA ASP A 104 -18.76 -0.76 6.61
C ASP A 104 -17.81 -1.89 6.22
N VAL A 105 -17.59 -2.84 7.14
CA VAL A 105 -16.62 -3.92 6.97
C VAL A 105 -17.26 -5.25 7.34
N ALA A 106 -17.29 -6.17 6.37
CA ALA A 106 -17.68 -7.55 6.62
C ALA A 106 -16.44 -8.43 6.85
N ILE A 107 -16.54 -9.34 7.80
CA ILE A 107 -15.63 -10.47 7.94
C ILE A 107 -16.19 -11.59 7.09
N LEU A 108 -15.40 -12.06 6.13
CA LEU A 108 -15.82 -13.15 5.26
C LEU A 108 -15.82 -14.48 6.00
N SER A 109 -16.69 -15.39 5.56
CA SER A 109 -16.69 -16.77 6.05
C SER A 109 -15.34 -17.44 5.78
N ALA A 110 -15.07 -18.56 6.47
CA ALA A 110 -13.85 -19.32 6.23
C ALA A 110 -13.78 -19.84 4.78
N GLU A 111 -14.91 -20.30 4.23
CA GLU A 111 -15.03 -20.77 2.85
C GLU A 111 -14.75 -19.63 1.85
N ASP A 112 -15.36 -18.46 2.04
CA ASP A 112 -15.14 -17.30 1.18
C ASP A 112 -13.69 -16.81 1.24
N SER A 113 -13.13 -16.75 2.44
CA SER A 113 -11.72 -16.40 2.65
C SER A 113 -10.81 -17.36 1.87
N GLN A 114 -11.11 -18.66 1.90
CA GLN A 114 -10.36 -19.67 1.15
C GLN A 114 -10.50 -19.51 -0.36
N ARG A 115 -11.70 -19.22 -0.88
CA ARG A 115 -11.90 -18.95 -2.32
C ARG A 115 -11.05 -17.77 -2.80
N HIS A 116 -11.01 -16.69 -2.01
CA HIS A 116 -10.17 -15.54 -2.33
C HIS A 116 -8.67 -15.86 -2.30
N TRP A 117 -8.21 -16.62 -1.30
CA TRP A 117 -6.81 -17.08 -1.25
C TRP A 117 -6.40 -17.89 -2.48
N ILE A 118 -7.23 -18.85 -2.89
CA ILE A 118 -6.97 -19.68 -4.07
C ILE A 118 -6.93 -18.79 -5.33
N SER A 119 -7.84 -17.81 -5.43
CA SER A 119 -7.86 -16.87 -6.56
C SER A 119 -6.59 -16.02 -6.64
N ILE A 120 -6.10 -15.52 -5.50
CA ILE A 120 -4.85 -14.72 -5.46
C ILE A 120 -3.64 -15.57 -5.81
N SER A 121 -3.52 -16.78 -5.26
CA SER A 121 -2.42 -17.71 -5.57
C SER A 121 -2.35 -17.98 -7.07
N LYS A 122 -3.48 -18.33 -7.68
CA LYS A 122 -3.55 -18.58 -9.14
C LYS A 122 -3.12 -17.36 -9.95
N LYS A 123 -3.52 -16.15 -9.54
CA LYS A 123 -3.11 -14.91 -10.22
C LYS A 123 -1.60 -14.68 -10.11
N GLN A 124 -1.00 -14.96 -8.96
CA GLN A 124 0.45 -14.85 -8.78
C GLN A 124 1.19 -15.85 -9.67
N ASP A 125 0.74 -17.10 -9.73
CA ASP A 125 1.35 -18.13 -10.58
C ASP A 125 1.32 -17.74 -12.06
N ILE A 126 0.17 -17.25 -12.55
CA ILE A 126 0.02 -16.77 -13.93
C ILE A 126 0.95 -15.58 -14.20
N LEU A 127 1.03 -14.62 -13.28
CA LEU A 127 1.88 -13.45 -13.43
C LEU A 127 3.37 -13.84 -13.44
N SER A 128 3.78 -14.77 -12.58
CA SER A 128 5.14 -15.30 -12.55
C SER A 128 5.51 -16.03 -13.84
N GLN A 129 4.61 -16.86 -14.39
CA GLN A 129 4.82 -17.52 -15.68
C GLN A 129 4.93 -16.51 -16.82
N ALA A 130 4.06 -15.50 -16.86
CA ALA A 130 4.11 -14.45 -17.87
C ALA A 130 5.43 -13.67 -17.82
N MET A 131 5.90 -13.30 -16.62
CA MET A 131 7.19 -12.61 -16.44
C MET A 131 8.38 -13.46 -16.89
N GLN A 132 8.36 -14.77 -16.64
CA GLN A 132 9.42 -15.68 -17.10
C GLN A 132 9.44 -15.84 -18.62
N SER A 133 8.27 -15.86 -19.28
CA SER A 133 8.16 -15.94 -20.74
C SER A 133 8.49 -14.65 -21.48
N ALA A 134 8.41 -13.50 -20.80
CA ALA A 134 8.65 -12.17 -21.38
C ALA A 134 10.11 -11.72 -21.30
N LEU A 135 10.99 -12.48 -20.65
CA LEU A 135 12.43 -12.25 -20.70
C LEU A 135 12.95 -12.81 -22.03
N PRO A 136 13.42 -11.97 -22.97
CA PRO A 136 14.14 -12.48 -24.12
C PRO A 136 15.37 -13.24 -23.63
N ASP A 137 15.65 -14.37 -24.27
CA ASP A 137 16.83 -15.19 -24.04
C ASP A 137 18.09 -14.33 -24.31
N LEU A 138 18.58 -13.66 -23.27
CA LEU A 138 19.91 -13.08 -23.23
C LEU A 138 20.89 -14.25 -23.12
N SER A 139 20.97 -15.01 -24.22
CA SER A 139 22.11 -15.85 -24.52
C SER A 139 23.36 -15.01 -24.30
N PRO A 140 24.38 -15.54 -23.60
CA PRO A 140 25.56 -14.76 -23.31
C PRO A 140 26.20 -14.38 -24.64
N ILE A 141 26.25 -13.07 -24.91
CA ILE A 141 27.07 -12.50 -25.97
C ILE A 141 28.51 -12.80 -25.56
N SER A 142 28.99 -13.99 -25.94
CA SER A 142 30.39 -14.34 -25.89
C SER A 142 31.08 -13.57 -27.01
N ASN A 143 32.24 -13.00 -26.66
CA ASN A 143 33.21 -12.35 -27.53
C ASN A 143 32.93 -10.90 -27.95
N PHE A 144 33.09 -9.98 -26.99
CA PHE A 144 33.76 -8.71 -27.32
C PHE A 144 35.26 -8.86 -27.01
N PRO A 145 36.16 -8.79 -28.01
CA PRO A 145 37.59 -8.75 -27.75
C PRO A 145 37.93 -7.43 -27.04
N LEU A 146 38.54 -7.54 -25.86
CA LEU A 146 39.16 -6.43 -25.14
C LEU A 146 40.28 -5.84 -26.02
N SER A 147 40.08 -4.60 -26.48
CA SER A 147 41.11 -3.84 -27.19
C SER A 147 42.11 -3.28 -26.18
N PRO A 148 43.42 -3.55 -26.29
CA PRO A 148 44.43 -2.94 -25.45
C PRO A 148 44.95 -1.66 -26.13
N PHE A 149 44.58 -0.49 -25.59
CA PHE A 149 45.25 0.76 -25.94
C PHE A 149 45.75 1.42 -24.65
N LEU A 150 47.03 1.18 -24.36
CA LEU A 150 48.12 2.18 -24.26
C LEU A 150 47.70 3.63 -23.95
N GLN A 151 48.36 4.45 -23.14
CA GLN A 151 49.58 4.39 -22.31
C GLN A 151 49.67 5.80 -21.67
N THR A 152 50.14 5.87 -20.42
CA THR A 152 50.91 6.99 -19.80
C THR A 152 50.54 8.46 -20.08
N MET A 153 50.21 9.20 -19.01
CA MET A 153 50.84 10.52 -18.75
C MET A 153 50.98 10.76 -17.25
N SER A 154 52.22 10.98 -16.81
CA SER A 154 52.60 11.48 -15.48
C SER A 154 52.62 13.01 -15.53
N PRO A 155 52.16 13.73 -14.49
CA PRO A 155 52.42 15.15 -14.38
C PRO A 155 53.74 15.40 -13.62
N SER A 156 54.44 16.45 -14.07
CA SER A 156 55.57 17.08 -13.38
C SER A 156 55.11 17.93 -12.20
#